data_AF-A0A6B0ZUB3-F1
#
_entry.id   AF-A0A6B0ZUB3-F1
#
_cell.length_a   1.000
_cell.length_b   1.000
_cell.length_c   1.000
_cell.angle_alpha   90.00
_cell.angle_beta   90.00
_cell.angle_gamma   90.00
#
_symmetry.space_group_name_H-M   'P 1'
#
loop_
_entity.id
_entity.type
_entity.pdbx_description
1 polymer ?
#
loop_
_entity_poly.entity_id
_entity_poly.type
_entity_poly.pdbx_seq_one_letter_code
_entity_poly.pdbx_strand_id
1 'polypeptide(L)'
;MTPRYRNPQAEANAIVGDDLVARVLEPSPPAVQIGPWFADDPVAVGSDDQAASRVVTPTSAGDLLWTDLAADDEAMADFCQPRWLANHRPLSAVPNHYPVRRDDLHRLAYGVVSNTRKAANGKFGLRWTMDGFGTPFFGNDTQVRVEGNLLVVQFGDKVEAETITTLGAAAKFLGVEATSDQAEHDTVALGDLDRPLTVDSELVAFISDWFGMATAALEELRCTPDGPDPSRVQLWPGHFDVAVEIGDAESDRVTRATYGASPGDAAHPEPYLYVGPWGPVDPGDPFWNDTAFTGASLSYAAIQDDPNPCGIALGFYRQAFSRLIGS
;
A
#
# COMPACT_ATOMS: atom_id res chain seq x y z
N MET A 1 -15.42 -10.23 13.13
CA MET A 1 -14.00 -10.48 13.48
C MET A 1 -13.69 -9.66 14.73
N THR A 2 -12.90 -10.17 15.68
CA THR A 2 -12.46 -9.38 16.85
C THR A 2 -11.12 -8.75 16.50
N PRO A 3 -11.00 -7.41 16.47
CA PRO A 3 -9.77 -6.73 16.08
C PRO A 3 -8.66 -7.06 17.08
N ARG A 4 -7.45 -7.28 16.57
CA ARG A 4 -6.31 -7.75 17.36
C ARG A 4 -5.22 -6.69 17.43
N TYR A 5 -4.45 -6.74 18.51
CA TYR A 5 -3.15 -6.07 18.56
C TYR A 5 -2.26 -6.65 17.46
N ARG A 6 -1.55 -5.78 16.74
CA ARG A 6 -0.64 -6.14 15.66
C ARG A 6 0.74 -5.54 15.91
N ASN A 7 1.76 -6.37 15.82
CA ASN A 7 3.15 -5.95 15.66
C ASN A 7 3.76 -6.84 14.58
N PRO A 8 3.56 -6.51 13.30
CA PRO A 8 3.94 -7.38 12.19
C PRO A 8 5.41 -7.80 12.22
N GLN A 9 6.30 -6.86 12.56
CA GLN A 9 7.73 -7.11 12.68
C GLN A 9 8.06 -8.10 13.82
N ALA A 10 7.45 -7.94 15.00
CA ALA A 10 7.69 -8.86 16.12
C ALA A 10 7.04 -10.24 15.88
N GLU A 11 5.84 -10.27 15.28
CA GLU A 11 5.19 -11.51 14.85
C GLU A 11 6.07 -12.28 13.88
N ALA A 12 6.67 -11.59 12.90
CA ALA A 12 7.56 -12.20 11.93
C ALA A 12 8.88 -12.69 12.54
N ASN A 13 9.49 -11.91 13.45
CA ASN A 13 10.69 -12.34 14.19
C ASN A 13 10.43 -13.61 15.01
N ALA A 14 9.25 -13.74 15.62
CA ALA A 14 8.88 -14.94 16.37
C ALA A 14 8.75 -16.19 15.47
N ILE A 15 8.47 -16.00 14.17
CA ILE A 15 8.37 -17.09 13.20
C ILE A 15 9.75 -17.52 12.70
N VAL A 16 10.64 -16.58 12.39
CA VAL A 16 11.98 -16.90 11.86
C VAL A 16 13.00 -17.32 12.93
N GLY A 17 12.72 -17.02 14.20
CA GLY A 17 13.57 -17.38 15.35
C GLY A 17 14.73 -16.39 15.58
N ASP A 18 15.54 -16.67 16.60
CA ASP A 18 16.53 -15.73 17.14
C ASP A 18 17.76 -15.51 16.23
N ASP A 19 18.01 -16.42 15.27
CA ASP A 19 19.16 -16.35 14.37
C ASP A 19 18.94 -15.40 13.18
N LEU A 20 17.69 -14.99 12.94
CA LEU A 20 17.27 -14.22 11.78
C LEU A 20 16.54 -12.95 12.23
N VAL A 21 16.67 -11.90 11.43
CA VAL A 21 15.85 -10.70 11.53
C VAL A 21 14.90 -10.69 10.36
N ALA A 22 13.60 -10.70 10.62
CA ALA A 22 12.59 -10.57 9.58
C ALA A 22 12.46 -9.11 9.13
N ARG A 23 11.99 -8.89 7.91
CA ARG A 23 11.37 -7.66 7.43
C ARG A 23 10.02 -8.00 6.82
N VAL A 24 9.09 -7.05 6.86
CA VAL A 24 7.69 -7.25 6.47
C VAL A 24 7.23 -6.12 5.56
N LEU A 25 6.00 -6.19 5.05
CA LEU A 25 5.39 -5.11 4.26
C LEU A 25 4.53 -4.15 5.09
N GLU A 26 4.09 -4.57 6.28
CA GLU A 26 3.18 -3.80 7.14
C GLU A 26 3.96 -2.85 8.09
N PRO A 27 3.40 -1.67 8.40
CA PRO A 27 3.97 -0.79 9.42
C PRO A 27 3.97 -1.47 10.80
N SER A 28 5.03 -1.25 11.58
CA SER A 28 5.21 -1.85 12.91
C SER A 28 5.56 -0.81 13.99
N PRO A 29 5.13 -1.01 15.25
CA PRO A 29 5.55 -0.14 16.34
C PRO A 29 7.04 -0.35 16.67
N PRO A 30 7.73 0.65 17.26
CA PRO A 30 7.19 1.94 17.69
C PRO A 30 7.03 2.96 16.55
N ALA A 31 6.23 3.99 16.77
CA ALA A 31 6.04 5.12 15.88
C ALA A 31 7.35 5.89 15.68
N VAL A 32 7.72 6.11 14.42
CA VAL A 32 8.91 6.90 14.05
C VAL A 32 8.62 8.39 14.17
N GLN A 33 9.32 9.05 15.09
CA GLN A 33 9.19 10.50 15.35
C GLN A 33 10.15 11.36 14.52
N ILE A 34 10.98 10.74 13.69
CA ILE A 34 12.03 11.43 12.93
C ILE A 34 11.51 11.77 11.52
N GLY A 35 11.73 13.03 11.14
CA GLY A 35 11.42 13.53 9.80
C GLY A 35 12.38 13.00 8.72
N PRO A 36 12.05 13.21 7.43
CA PRO A 36 10.89 13.95 6.95
C PRO A 36 9.62 13.10 6.88
N TRP A 37 9.71 11.79 7.12
CA TRP A 37 8.63 10.85 6.84
C TRP A 37 7.65 10.64 8.00
N PHE A 38 8.13 10.67 9.25
CA PHE A 38 7.33 10.34 10.44
C PHE A 38 6.56 9.01 10.26
N ALA A 39 7.29 8.00 9.79
CA ALA A 39 6.83 6.66 9.49
C ALA A 39 8.07 5.73 9.40
N ASP A 40 7.86 4.44 9.61
CA ASP A 40 8.85 3.40 9.34
C ASP A 40 9.02 3.13 7.83
N ASP A 41 10.01 2.31 7.51
CA ASP A 41 10.22 1.71 6.18
C ASP A 41 10.34 0.19 6.42
N PRO A 42 9.22 -0.56 6.40
CA PRO A 42 9.15 -1.94 6.89
C PRO A 42 10.08 -2.94 6.20
N VAL A 43 10.49 -2.63 4.97
CA VAL A 43 11.38 -3.47 4.16
C VAL A 43 12.84 -3.04 4.22
N ALA A 44 13.15 -1.89 4.82
CA ALA A 44 14.51 -1.35 4.81
C ALA A 44 15.47 -2.26 5.58
N VAL A 45 16.59 -2.60 4.94
CA VAL A 45 17.69 -3.32 5.56
C VAL A 45 18.74 -2.29 5.98
N GLY A 46 18.91 -2.11 7.29
CA GLY A 46 19.85 -1.16 7.87
C GLY A 46 21.25 -1.78 8.08
N SER A 47 22.26 -0.92 8.22
CA SER A 47 23.63 -1.34 8.55
C SER A 47 23.74 -2.05 9.90
N ASP A 48 22.86 -1.72 10.84
CA ASP A 48 22.85 -2.30 12.18
C ASP A 48 22.23 -3.71 12.20
N ASP A 49 21.38 -4.04 11.21
CA ASP A 49 20.75 -5.36 11.10
C ASP A 49 21.77 -6.43 10.66
N GLN A 50 22.66 -6.06 9.72
CA GLN A 50 23.63 -6.97 9.10
C GLN A 50 24.83 -7.30 10.00
N ALA A 51 25.01 -6.57 11.11
CA ALA A 51 26.18 -6.73 11.98
C ALA A 51 26.10 -7.93 12.94
N ALA A 52 24.92 -8.57 13.09
CA ALA A 52 24.71 -9.64 14.06
C ALA A 52 23.92 -10.86 13.55
N SER A 53 23.01 -10.68 12.58
CA SER A 53 22.10 -11.74 12.09
C SER A 53 21.83 -11.58 10.58
N ARG A 54 21.46 -12.68 9.91
CA ARG A 54 20.99 -12.61 8.51
C ARG A 54 19.59 -12.04 8.44
N VAL A 55 19.29 -11.25 7.41
CA VAL A 55 18.01 -10.58 7.25
C VAL A 55 17.14 -11.30 6.22
N VAL A 56 15.92 -11.67 6.62
CA VAL A 56 14.88 -12.23 5.74
C VAL A 56 13.97 -11.12 5.28
N THR A 57 13.82 -10.92 3.97
CA THR A 57 13.04 -9.82 3.39
C THR A 57 11.97 -10.31 2.42
N PRO A 58 10.91 -9.51 2.18
CA PRO A 58 9.97 -9.76 1.10
C PRO A 58 10.51 -9.33 -0.27
N THR A 59 11.64 -8.61 -0.29
CA THR A 59 12.30 -8.09 -1.50
C THR A 59 13.71 -8.63 -1.64
N SER A 60 14.33 -8.42 -2.79
CA SER A 60 15.71 -8.79 -3.10
C SER A 60 16.80 -8.03 -2.32
N ALA A 61 16.43 -7.14 -1.37
CA ALA A 61 17.38 -6.36 -0.58
C ALA A 61 18.03 -7.12 0.60
N GLY A 62 17.48 -8.24 1.05
CA GLY A 62 17.96 -9.02 2.20
C GLY A 62 18.91 -10.16 1.83
N ASP A 63 19.36 -10.89 2.86
CA ASP A 63 20.22 -12.08 2.73
C ASP A 63 19.44 -13.36 2.36
N LEU A 64 18.14 -13.34 2.63
CA LEU A 64 17.19 -14.44 2.46
C LEU A 64 15.83 -13.88 2.02
N LEU A 65 15.09 -14.63 1.21
CA LEU A 65 13.71 -14.31 0.86
C LEU A 65 12.73 -15.13 1.68
N TRP A 66 11.60 -14.52 2.07
CA TRP A 66 10.45 -15.27 2.61
C TRP A 66 10.00 -16.39 1.67
N THR A 67 10.06 -16.16 0.36
CA THR A 67 9.74 -17.16 -0.67
C THR A 67 10.60 -18.41 -0.55
N ASP A 68 11.89 -18.26 -0.27
CA ASP A 68 12.81 -19.38 -0.13
C ASP A 68 12.55 -20.14 1.17
N LEU A 69 12.25 -19.43 2.27
CA LEU A 69 11.93 -20.06 3.56
C LEU A 69 10.58 -20.79 3.54
N ALA A 70 9.59 -20.25 2.82
CA ALA A 70 8.25 -20.80 2.76
C ALA A 70 8.10 -21.95 1.75
N ALA A 71 9.05 -22.16 0.84
CA ALA A 71 8.93 -23.13 -0.25
C ALA A 71 8.67 -24.56 0.22
N ASP A 72 9.30 -24.97 1.34
CA ASP A 72 9.25 -26.32 1.89
C ASP A 72 8.70 -26.37 3.34
N ASP A 73 8.09 -25.27 3.82
CA ASP A 73 7.53 -25.17 5.17
C ASP A 73 6.07 -24.64 5.12
N GLU A 74 5.11 -25.54 5.35
CA GLU A 74 3.67 -25.24 5.30
C GLU A 74 3.26 -24.18 6.34
N ALA A 75 3.84 -24.21 7.54
CA ALA A 75 3.51 -23.24 8.58
C ALA A 75 4.05 -21.85 8.22
N MET A 76 5.23 -21.79 7.61
CA MET A 76 5.81 -20.56 7.07
C MET A 76 4.97 -20.02 5.90
N ALA A 77 4.55 -20.90 4.99
CA ALA A 77 3.69 -20.53 3.86
C ALA A 77 2.34 -19.95 4.33
N ASP A 78 1.72 -20.57 5.33
CA ASP A 78 0.47 -20.10 5.95
C ASP A 78 0.63 -18.74 6.65
N PHE A 79 1.80 -18.48 7.25
CA PHE A 79 2.12 -17.18 7.82
C PHE A 79 2.30 -16.09 6.75
N CYS A 80 3.02 -16.43 5.68
CA CYS A 80 3.42 -15.52 4.61
C CYS A 80 2.28 -15.13 3.68
N GLN A 81 1.42 -16.07 3.29
CA GLN A 81 0.39 -15.86 2.28
C GLN A 81 -0.58 -14.70 2.60
N PRO A 82 -1.22 -14.61 3.78
CA PRO A 82 -2.11 -13.48 4.08
C PRO A 82 -1.36 -12.15 4.23
N ARG A 83 -0.02 -12.21 4.39
CA ARG A 83 0.84 -11.03 4.55
C ARG A 83 1.53 -10.59 3.26
N TRP A 84 1.24 -11.25 2.14
CA TRP A 84 1.90 -11.00 0.84
C TRP A 84 3.43 -11.06 0.90
N LEU A 85 3.98 -11.89 1.80
CA LEU A 85 5.43 -12.08 1.94
C LEU A 85 5.95 -13.17 1.00
N ALA A 86 5.13 -14.19 0.73
CA ALA A 86 5.41 -15.32 -0.16
C ALA A 86 4.11 -16.08 -0.49
N ASN A 87 4.21 -17.08 -1.37
CA ASN A 87 3.11 -17.99 -1.74
C ASN A 87 1.82 -17.25 -2.12
N HIS A 88 1.96 -16.23 -2.96
CA HIS A 88 0.89 -15.34 -3.36
C HIS A 88 -0.26 -16.11 -4.02
N ARG A 89 -1.48 -15.63 -3.80
CA ARG A 89 -2.70 -16.18 -4.38
C ARG A 89 -3.14 -15.38 -5.62
N PRO A 90 -3.87 -16.00 -6.55
CA PRO A 90 -4.63 -15.26 -7.55
C PRO A 90 -5.56 -14.24 -6.90
N LEU A 91 -5.84 -13.16 -7.62
CA LEU A 91 -6.75 -12.14 -7.11
C LEU A 91 -8.20 -12.59 -7.30
N SER A 92 -9.10 -12.15 -6.41
CA SER A 92 -10.51 -12.52 -6.47
C SER A 92 -11.27 -11.74 -7.56
N ALA A 93 -12.43 -12.21 -7.99
CA ALA A 93 -13.26 -11.44 -8.93
C ALA A 93 -13.69 -10.09 -8.33
N VAL A 94 -13.85 -9.07 -9.19
CA VAL A 94 -14.32 -7.74 -8.79
C VAL A 94 -15.71 -7.84 -8.13
N PRO A 95 -15.92 -7.30 -6.92
CA PRO A 95 -17.20 -7.37 -6.23
C PRO A 95 -18.33 -6.68 -6.99
N ASN A 96 -19.57 -7.10 -6.72
CA ASN A 96 -20.73 -6.41 -7.29
C ASN A 96 -20.84 -4.96 -6.78
N HIS A 97 -21.31 -4.07 -7.67
CA HIS A 97 -21.46 -2.63 -7.40
C HIS A 97 -20.17 -1.95 -6.93
N TYR A 98 -19.02 -2.47 -7.38
CA TYR A 98 -17.70 -2.08 -6.90
C TYR A 98 -17.41 -0.56 -6.93
N PRO A 99 -17.66 0.19 -8.03
CA PRO A 99 -17.27 1.61 -8.08
C PRO A 99 -17.85 2.45 -6.93
N VAL A 100 -19.14 2.29 -6.64
CA VAL A 100 -19.82 3.04 -5.56
C VAL A 100 -19.30 2.63 -4.18
N ARG A 101 -19.04 1.33 -3.98
CA ARG A 101 -18.47 0.80 -2.73
C ARG A 101 -17.04 1.29 -2.50
N ARG A 102 -16.22 1.31 -3.56
CA ARG A 102 -14.86 1.85 -3.57
C ARG A 102 -14.84 3.35 -3.29
N ASP A 103 -15.77 4.12 -3.85
CA ASP A 103 -15.87 5.57 -3.58
C ASP A 103 -16.20 5.86 -2.11
N ASP A 104 -17.06 5.04 -1.49
CA ASP A 104 -17.37 5.15 -0.06
C ASP A 104 -16.14 4.86 0.83
N LEU A 105 -15.33 3.88 0.43
CA LEU A 105 -14.10 3.54 1.12
C LEU A 105 -13.02 4.62 0.91
N HIS A 106 -12.91 5.20 -0.28
CA HIS A 106 -12.04 6.34 -0.58
C HIS A 106 -12.41 7.54 0.29
N ARG A 107 -13.71 7.89 0.38
CA ARG A 107 -14.18 8.97 1.26
C ARG A 107 -13.78 8.76 2.72
N LEU A 108 -13.83 7.52 3.21
CA LEU A 108 -13.37 7.18 4.56
C LEU A 108 -11.85 7.33 4.71
N ALA A 109 -11.08 6.80 3.76
CA ALA A 109 -9.62 6.86 3.76
C ALA A 109 -9.12 8.31 3.77
N TYR A 110 -9.61 9.12 2.83
CA TYR A 110 -9.23 10.52 2.67
C TYR A 110 -9.84 11.41 3.75
N GLY A 111 -11.16 11.38 3.89
CA GLY A 111 -11.91 12.29 4.73
C GLY A 111 -11.75 12.05 6.23
N VAL A 112 -11.29 10.87 6.66
CA VAL A 112 -11.26 10.53 8.09
C VAL A 112 -9.96 9.88 8.52
N VAL A 113 -9.59 8.73 7.94
CA VAL A 113 -8.42 7.95 8.42
C VAL A 113 -7.14 8.76 8.29
N SER A 114 -6.90 9.36 7.12
CA SER A 114 -5.70 10.19 6.87
C SER A 114 -5.61 11.42 7.78
N ASN A 115 -6.76 11.98 8.18
CA ASN A 115 -6.82 13.18 9.02
C ASN A 115 -6.33 12.92 10.45
N THR A 116 -6.41 11.70 10.95
CA THR A 116 -5.83 11.33 12.25
C THR A 116 -4.31 11.52 12.28
N ARG A 117 -3.63 11.03 11.24
CA ARG A 117 -2.19 11.20 11.07
C ARG A 117 -1.83 12.66 10.81
N LYS A 118 -2.63 13.36 9.97
CA LYS A 118 -2.41 14.77 9.64
C LYS A 118 -2.48 15.64 10.89
N ALA A 119 -3.45 15.41 11.77
CA ALA A 119 -3.58 16.12 13.03
C ALA A 119 -2.37 15.89 13.95
N ALA A 120 -1.77 14.70 13.91
CA ALA A 120 -0.65 14.35 14.78
C ALA A 120 0.71 14.90 14.29
N ASN A 121 1.01 14.85 12.99
CA ASN A 121 2.33 15.20 12.47
C ASN A 121 2.34 15.89 11.09
N GLY A 122 1.18 16.32 10.60
CA GLY A 122 1.03 17.02 9.31
C GLY A 122 1.11 16.10 8.08
N LYS A 123 1.40 14.81 8.24
CA LYS A 123 1.40 13.84 7.13
C LYS A 123 0.08 13.08 7.06
N PHE A 124 -0.36 12.75 5.86
CA PHE A 124 -1.66 12.10 5.64
C PHE A 124 -1.55 10.76 4.89
N GLY A 125 -0.37 10.43 4.36
CA GLY A 125 -0.11 9.16 3.70
C GLY A 125 -0.44 7.94 4.57
N LEU A 126 -1.00 6.91 3.94
CA LEU A 126 -1.41 5.66 4.52
C LEU A 126 -0.48 4.51 4.05
N ARG A 127 -0.78 3.30 4.49
CA ARG A 127 -0.08 2.05 4.18
C ARG A 127 -1.10 0.93 3.99
N TRP A 128 -0.70 -0.08 3.24
CA TRP A 128 -1.35 -1.37 3.33
C TRP A 128 -1.14 -1.96 4.74
N THR A 129 -2.18 -2.58 5.26
CA THR A 129 -2.16 -3.39 6.48
C THR A 129 -2.93 -4.66 6.19
N MET A 130 -2.57 -5.78 6.82
CA MET A 130 -3.29 -7.04 6.62
C MET A 130 -4.79 -6.83 6.90
N ASP A 131 -5.64 -7.38 6.02
CA ASP A 131 -7.11 -7.27 6.05
C ASP A 131 -7.67 -5.84 5.87
N GLY A 132 -6.87 -4.88 5.39
CA GLY A 132 -7.35 -3.57 4.94
C GLY A 132 -6.25 -2.58 4.58
N PHE A 133 -6.30 -1.41 5.20
CA PHE A 133 -5.30 -0.34 5.06
C PHE A 133 -5.37 0.60 6.28
N GLY A 134 -4.32 1.37 6.53
CA GLY A 134 -4.30 2.27 7.67
C GLY A 134 -3.13 3.24 7.67
N THR A 135 -2.97 3.95 8.78
CA THR A 135 -1.80 4.81 9.00
C THR A 135 -0.57 3.94 9.29
N PRO A 136 0.65 4.44 9.04
CA PRO A 136 1.81 4.04 9.84
C PRO A 136 1.53 4.24 11.34
N PHE A 137 2.35 3.67 12.21
CA PHE A 137 2.33 4.08 13.62
C PHE A 137 2.79 5.55 13.74
N PHE A 138 2.05 6.34 14.51
CA PHE A 138 2.32 7.78 14.70
C PHE A 138 2.11 8.21 16.15
N GLY A 139 2.62 9.39 16.51
CA GLY A 139 2.41 9.97 17.83
C GLY A 139 2.88 9.03 18.95
N ASN A 140 1.99 8.73 19.90
CA ASN A 140 2.28 7.86 21.04
C ASN A 140 2.04 6.37 20.69
N ASP A 141 2.68 5.85 19.63
CA ASP A 141 2.49 4.49 19.12
C ASP A 141 1.02 4.16 18.79
N THR A 142 0.34 5.12 18.18
CA THR A 142 -1.03 4.95 17.68
C THR A 142 -1.02 4.48 16.23
N GLN A 143 -1.91 3.54 15.89
CA GLN A 143 -2.28 3.24 14.52
C GLN A 143 -3.80 3.27 14.37
N VAL A 144 -4.27 3.88 13.28
CA VAL A 144 -5.68 3.82 12.86
C VAL A 144 -5.75 3.03 11.55
N ARG A 145 -6.61 2.01 11.48
CA ARG A 145 -6.75 1.18 10.28
C ARG A 145 -8.18 0.73 10.05
N VAL A 146 -8.49 0.44 8.79
CA VAL A 146 -9.67 -0.33 8.40
C VAL A 146 -9.27 -1.81 8.41
N GLU A 147 -10.09 -2.64 9.05
CA GLU A 147 -9.91 -4.10 9.13
C GLU A 147 -11.27 -4.78 8.89
N GLY A 148 -11.46 -5.37 7.72
CA GLY A 148 -12.79 -5.83 7.30
C GLY A 148 -13.82 -4.68 7.31
N ASN A 149 -14.90 -4.81 8.08
CA ASN A 149 -15.91 -3.74 8.22
C ASN A 149 -15.72 -2.88 9.49
N LEU A 150 -14.56 -2.96 10.12
CA LEU A 150 -14.25 -2.26 11.36
C LEU A 150 -13.27 -1.11 11.11
N LEU A 151 -13.46 -0.03 11.86
CA LEU A 151 -12.47 1.02 12.04
C LEU A 151 -11.78 0.77 13.38
N VAL A 152 -10.48 0.52 13.34
CA VAL A 152 -9.68 0.06 14.47
C VAL A 152 -8.68 1.13 14.88
N VAL A 153 -8.56 1.35 16.19
CA VAL A 153 -7.51 2.16 16.82
C VAL A 153 -6.68 1.25 17.71
N GLN A 154 -5.40 1.16 17.43
CA GLN A 154 -4.42 0.54 18.29
C GLN A 154 -3.58 1.63 18.97
N PHE A 155 -3.42 1.52 20.29
CA PHE A 155 -2.56 2.39 21.10
C PHE A 155 -1.76 1.53 22.06
N GLY A 156 -0.45 1.39 21.80
CA GLY A 156 0.36 0.38 22.50
C GLY A 156 -0.25 -1.02 22.31
N ASP A 157 -0.53 -1.72 23.42
CA ASP A 157 -1.15 -3.05 23.46
C ASP A 157 -2.69 -3.03 23.45
N LYS A 158 -3.31 -1.86 23.53
CA LYS A 158 -4.76 -1.70 23.55
C LYS A 158 -5.31 -1.57 22.14
N VAL A 159 -6.47 -2.19 21.92
CA VAL A 159 -7.20 -2.12 20.65
C VAL A 159 -8.67 -1.83 20.92
N GLU A 160 -9.16 -0.79 20.25
CA GLU A 160 -10.57 -0.41 20.22
C GLU A 160 -11.05 -0.43 18.77
N ALA A 161 -12.33 -0.73 18.55
CA ALA A 161 -12.90 -0.64 17.22
C ALA A 161 -14.40 -0.40 17.23
N GLU A 162 -14.87 0.20 16.14
CA GLU A 162 -16.27 0.36 15.83
C GLU A 162 -16.59 -0.15 14.42
N THR A 163 -17.84 -0.53 14.19
CA THR A 163 -18.32 -0.86 12.85
C THR A 163 -18.41 0.41 12.01
N ILE A 164 -17.90 0.35 10.77
CA ILE A 164 -17.98 1.44 9.82
C ILE A 164 -19.43 1.61 9.38
N THR A 165 -19.98 2.82 9.58
CA THR A 165 -21.39 3.13 9.25
C THR A 165 -21.51 4.41 8.43
N THR A 166 -21.04 5.54 8.95
CA THR A 166 -21.02 6.85 8.28
C THR A 166 -19.67 7.53 8.48
N LEU A 167 -19.35 8.54 7.66
CA LEU A 167 -18.13 9.33 7.86
C LEU A 167 -18.18 10.09 9.19
N GLY A 168 -19.35 10.63 9.56
CA GLY A 168 -19.56 11.35 10.81
C GLY A 168 -19.35 10.46 12.04
N ALA A 169 -19.82 9.22 12.02
CA ALA A 169 -19.59 8.26 13.10
C ALA A 169 -18.10 7.90 13.22
N ALA A 170 -17.44 7.61 12.09
CA ALA A 170 -16.01 7.31 12.05
C ALA A 170 -15.15 8.47 12.58
N ALA A 171 -15.44 9.71 12.15
CA ALA A 171 -14.72 10.90 12.59
C ALA A 171 -14.90 11.15 14.10
N LYS A 172 -16.12 10.96 14.61
CA LYS A 172 -16.42 11.04 16.04
C LYS A 172 -15.65 10.00 16.84
N PHE A 173 -15.64 8.74 16.39
CA PHE A 173 -14.90 7.65 17.05
C PHE A 173 -13.40 7.96 17.14
N LEU A 174 -12.82 8.52 16.08
CA LEU A 174 -11.41 8.88 16.02
C LEU A 174 -11.06 10.23 16.66
N GLY A 175 -12.07 11.01 17.08
CA GLY A 175 -11.87 12.33 17.66
C GLY A 175 -11.27 13.35 16.69
N VAL A 176 -11.57 13.25 15.40
CA VAL A 176 -11.09 14.16 14.34
C VAL A 176 -12.22 14.82 13.58
N GLU A 177 -11.92 15.89 12.88
CA GLU A 177 -12.83 16.49 11.90
C GLU A 177 -12.74 15.76 10.57
N ALA A 178 -13.88 15.46 9.96
CA ALA A 178 -13.92 14.91 8.61
C ALA A 178 -13.71 16.02 7.59
N THR A 179 -12.59 15.98 6.84
CA THR A 179 -12.25 17.04 5.88
C THR A 179 -11.47 16.52 4.66
N SER A 180 -11.67 17.17 3.52
CA SER A 180 -10.92 17.00 2.27
C SER A 180 -9.95 18.16 2.00
N ASP A 181 -9.64 18.99 3.00
CA ASP A 181 -8.80 20.20 2.88
C ASP A 181 -7.31 19.91 2.60
N GLN A 182 -6.95 18.66 2.33
CA GLN A 182 -5.63 18.33 1.82
C GLN A 182 -5.51 18.74 0.32
N ALA A 183 -6.65 19.03 -0.34
CA ALA A 183 -6.77 19.72 -1.63
C ALA A 183 -5.89 19.17 -2.76
N GLU A 184 -5.72 17.85 -2.82
CA GLU A 184 -5.23 17.19 -4.03
C GLU A 184 -6.31 17.36 -5.13
N HIS A 185 -5.87 17.67 -6.35
CA HIS A 185 -6.71 18.19 -7.43
C HIS A 185 -7.89 17.28 -7.84
N ASP A 186 -7.79 15.97 -7.55
CA ASP A 186 -8.71 14.93 -8.04
C ASP A 186 -9.44 14.16 -6.91
N THR A 187 -9.62 14.78 -5.74
CA THR A 187 -10.16 14.10 -4.56
C THR A 187 -11.69 13.94 -4.57
N VAL A 188 -12.18 12.85 -3.95
CA VAL A 188 -13.62 12.60 -3.83
C VAL A 188 -14.25 13.57 -2.82
N ALA A 189 -15.33 14.25 -3.24
CA ALA A 189 -16.10 15.10 -2.35
C ALA A 189 -16.69 14.29 -1.18
N LEU A 190 -16.56 14.81 0.04
CA LEU A 190 -17.06 14.10 1.23
C LEU A 190 -18.58 13.98 1.27
N GLY A 191 -19.33 14.87 0.61
CA GLY A 191 -20.79 14.83 0.57
C GLY A 191 -21.43 14.91 1.96
N ASP A 192 -22.60 14.30 2.11
CA ASP A 192 -23.28 14.16 3.41
C ASP A 192 -22.52 13.17 4.30
N LEU A 193 -22.06 13.64 5.46
CA LEU A 193 -21.27 12.88 6.43
C LEU A 193 -22.09 11.81 7.15
N ASP A 194 -23.42 11.98 7.22
CA ASP A 194 -24.33 11.04 7.87
C ASP A 194 -24.97 10.06 6.87
N ARG A 195 -24.67 10.20 5.58
CA ARG A 195 -25.09 9.22 4.57
C ARG A 195 -24.40 7.88 4.84
N PRO A 196 -25.14 6.75 4.89
CA PRO A 196 -24.55 5.42 5.06
C PRO A 196 -23.43 5.12 4.05
N LEU A 197 -22.38 4.46 4.51
CA LEU A 197 -21.29 3.95 3.69
C LEU A 197 -21.54 2.48 3.35
N THR A 198 -21.25 2.10 2.11
CA THR A 198 -21.36 0.71 1.64
C THR A 198 -20.01 0.00 1.79
N VAL A 199 -19.53 -0.10 3.03
CA VAL A 199 -18.27 -0.73 3.39
C VAL A 199 -18.54 -2.03 4.16
N ASP A 200 -18.10 -3.15 3.61
CA ASP A 200 -18.21 -4.46 4.23
C ASP A 200 -16.91 -5.26 4.08
N SER A 201 -16.87 -6.44 4.70
CA SER A 201 -15.67 -7.27 4.72
C SER A 201 -15.29 -7.85 3.35
N GLU A 202 -16.24 -8.04 2.42
CA GLU A 202 -15.94 -8.54 1.08
C GLU A 202 -15.16 -7.48 0.28
N LEU A 203 -15.67 -6.24 0.28
CA LEU A 203 -14.99 -5.12 -0.38
C LEU A 203 -13.59 -4.91 0.19
N VAL A 204 -13.47 -4.87 1.53
CA VAL A 204 -12.19 -4.55 2.17
C VAL A 204 -11.18 -5.69 1.99
N ALA A 205 -11.61 -6.95 2.00
CA ALA A 205 -10.73 -8.07 1.66
C ALA A 205 -10.22 -7.96 0.22
N PHE A 206 -11.09 -7.65 -0.74
CA PHE A 206 -10.72 -7.44 -2.14
C PHE A 206 -9.70 -6.29 -2.31
N ILE A 207 -9.95 -5.14 -1.68
CA ILE A 207 -9.04 -3.98 -1.72
C ILE A 207 -7.72 -4.28 -1.01
N SER A 208 -7.75 -4.99 0.13
CA SER A 208 -6.54 -5.39 0.85
C SER A 208 -5.66 -6.31 0.02
N ASP A 209 -6.25 -7.27 -0.71
CA ASP A 209 -5.50 -8.15 -1.61
C ASP A 209 -4.87 -7.39 -2.77
N TRP A 210 -5.61 -6.45 -3.36
CA TRP A 210 -5.08 -5.57 -4.39
C TRP A 210 -3.90 -4.73 -3.90
N PHE A 211 -4.05 -4.08 -2.75
CA PHE A 211 -3.00 -3.24 -2.15
C PHE A 211 -1.81 -4.04 -1.62
N GLY A 212 -2.03 -5.25 -1.10
CA GLY A 212 -0.96 -6.14 -0.65
C GLY A 212 -0.09 -6.61 -1.81
N MET A 213 -0.74 -7.08 -2.88
CA MET A 213 -0.08 -7.45 -4.14
C MET A 213 0.74 -6.28 -4.71
N ALA A 214 0.13 -5.09 -4.79
CA ALA A 214 0.79 -3.90 -5.30
C ALA A 214 1.97 -3.48 -4.42
N THR A 215 1.81 -3.49 -3.09
CA THR A 215 2.88 -3.15 -2.15
C THR A 215 4.07 -4.08 -2.33
N ALA A 216 3.83 -5.40 -2.41
CA ALA A 216 4.90 -6.38 -2.62
C ALA A 216 5.65 -6.12 -3.94
N ALA A 217 4.95 -5.87 -5.04
CA ALA A 217 5.56 -5.60 -6.34
C ALA A 217 6.32 -4.26 -6.38
N LEU A 218 5.78 -3.20 -5.76
CA LEU A 218 6.40 -1.88 -5.72
C LEU A 218 7.62 -1.84 -4.78
N GLU A 219 7.59 -2.57 -3.66
CA GLU A 219 8.75 -2.69 -2.78
C GLU A 219 9.89 -3.45 -3.47
N GLU A 220 9.60 -4.52 -4.22
CA GLU A 220 10.61 -5.19 -5.05
C GLU A 220 11.11 -4.30 -6.20
N LEU A 221 10.26 -3.44 -6.77
CA LEU A 221 10.68 -2.46 -7.77
C LEU A 221 11.68 -1.44 -7.18
N ARG A 222 11.49 -0.99 -5.92
CA ARG A 222 12.44 -0.09 -5.23
C ARG A 222 13.84 -0.69 -5.10
N CYS A 223 13.96 -2.00 -5.13
CA CYS A 223 15.25 -2.71 -5.08
C CYS A 223 15.94 -2.83 -6.45
N THR A 224 15.36 -2.27 -7.52
CA THR A 224 15.98 -2.32 -8.85
C THR A 224 17.36 -1.64 -8.83
N PRO A 225 18.44 -2.36 -9.18
CA PRO A 225 19.78 -1.79 -9.26
C PRO A 225 19.82 -0.58 -10.19
N ASP A 226 20.64 0.40 -9.85
CA ASP A 226 20.86 1.63 -10.63
C ASP A 226 19.61 2.51 -10.83
N GLY A 227 18.51 2.26 -10.10
CA GLY A 227 17.36 3.16 -10.07
C GLY A 227 17.63 4.39 -9.20
N PRO A 228 17.60 5.62 -9.75
CA PRO A 228 17.83 6.80 -8.95
C PRO A 228 16.62 7.10 -8.05
N ASP A 229 16.94 7.30 -6.76
CA ASP A 229 16.11 7.98 -5.75
C ASP A 229 14.66 7.48 -5.59
N PRO A 230 14.42 6.18 -5.32
CA PRO A 230 13.08 5.69 -5.06
C PRO A 230 12.50 6.33 -3.78
N SER A 231 11.28 6.86 -3.88
CA SER A 231 10.50 7.24 -2.69
C SER A 231 10.03 5.98 -1.92
N ARG A 232 9.33 6.16 -0.80
CA ARG A 232 8.72 5.04 -0.07
C ARG A 232 7.42 4.63 -0.73
N VAL A 233 7.12 3.32 -0.77
CA VAL A 233 5.78 2.85 -1.13
C VAL A 233 4.78 3.42 -0.14
N GLN A 234 3.71 4.01 -0.65
CA GLN A 234 2.70 4.68 0.14
C GLN A 234 1.32 4.54 -0.48
N LEU A 235 0.31 4.39 0.37
CA LEU A 235 -1.06 4.61 -0.06
C LEU A 235 -1.37 6.12 0.03
N TRP A 236 -1.60 6.77 -1.11
CA TRP A 236 -1.97 8.17 -1.19
C TRP A 236 -3.48 8.31 -1.07
N PRO A 237 -4.02 8.81 0.04
CA PRO A 237 -5.45 8.71 0.27
C PRO A 237 -6.29 9.61 -0.63
N GLY A 238 -5.74 10.66 -1.26
CA GLY A 238 -6.52 11.53 -2.15
C GLY A 238 -6.69 10.99 -3.58
N HIS A 239 -5.78 10.12 -4.02
CA HIS A 239 -5.95 9.29 -5.23
C HIS A 239 -6.46 7.88 -4.89
N PHE A 240 -6.38 7.50 -3.61
CA PHE A 240 -6.70 6.19 -3.03
C PHE A 240 -5.96 5.03 -3.70
N ASP A 241 -4.71 5.24 -4.08
CA ASP A 241 -3.85 4.26 -4.72
C ASP A 241 -2.58 3.99 -3.90
N VAL A 242 -1.92 2.86 -4.17
CA VAL A 242 -0.59 2.56 -3.64
C VAL A 242 0.43 2.91 -4.71
N ALA A 243 1.39 3.76 -4.40
CA ALA A 243 2.36 4.23 -5.38
C ALA A 243 3.77 4.43 -4.79
N VAL A 244 4.73 4.48 -5.70
CA VAL A 244 6.12 4.90 -5.47
C VAL A 244 6.57 5.77 -6.63
N GLU A 245 7.47 6.70 -6.35
CA GLU A 245 8.11 7.52 -7.37
C GLU A 245 9.56 7.08 -7.52
N ILE A 246 10.02 6.87 -8.76
CA ILE A 246 11.39 6.44 -9.06
C ILE A 246 11.86 7.20 -10.30
N GLY A 247 13.15 7.54 -10.35
CA GLY A 247 13.75 8.28 -11.46
C GLY A 247 14.27 9.64 -11.03
N ASP A 248 14.86 10.35 -11.99
CA ASP A 248 15.44 11.69 -11.79
C ASP A 248 14.53 12.76 -12.43
N ALA A 249 14.05 13.69 -11.60
CA ALA A 249 13.18 14.79 -12.02
C ALA A 249 13.95 15.99 -12.57
N GLU A 250 15.25 16.10 -12.26
CA GLU A 250 16.10 17.27 -12.51
C GLU A 250 17.13 17.02 -13.64
N SER A 251 17.25 15.78 -14.10
CA SER A 251 18.06 15.46 -15.29
C SER A 251 17.54 16.12 -16.56
N ASP A 252 18.44 16.36 -17.54
CA ASP A 252 18.10 16.90 -18.88
C ASP A 252 16.98 16.11 -19.58
N ARG A 253 16.82 14.85 -19.19
CA ARG A 253 15.76 13.97 -19.63
C ARG A 253 15.02 13.44 -18.40
N VAL A 254 13.93 14.11 -18.03
CA VAL A 254 13.07 13.74 -16.90
C VAL A 254 12.70 12.26 -16.99
N THR A 255 13.32 11.43 -16.15
CA THR A 255 13.06 9.99 -16.05
C THR A 255 12.18 9.64 -14.86
N ARG A 256 11.87 10.63 -14.01
CA ARG A 256 10.95 10.49 -12.88
C ARG A 256 9.58 10.03 -13.37
N ALA A 257 9.06 9.00 -12.73
CA ALA A 257 7.72 8.51 -12.95
C ALA A 257 7.10 8.02 -11.64
N THR A 258 5.78 8.12 -11.56
CA THR A 258 4.97 7.49 -10.53
C THR A 258 4.54 6.11 -11.01
N TYR A 259 4.84 5.08 -10.23
CA TYR A 259 4.45 3.69 -10.45
C TYR A 259 3.44 3.33 -9.37
N GLY A 260 2.27 2.84 -9.76
CA GLY A 260 1.23 2.60 -8.76
C GLY A 260 0.13 1.66 -9.20
N ALA A 261 -0.72 1.35 -8.23
CA ALA A 261 -1.87 0.49 -8.37
C ALA A 261 -3.09 1.21 -7.80
N SER A 262 -3.98 1.62 -8.70
CA SER A 262 -5.24 2.25 -8.34
C SER A 262 -6.31 1.18 -8.17
N PRO A 263 -7.18 1.26 -7.15
CA PRO A 263 -8.37 0.43 -7.06
C PRO A 263 -9.44 0.86 -8.09
N GLY A 264 -9.13 1.79 -8.98
CA GLY A 264 -10.02 2.32 -9.99
C GLY A 264 -10.52 3.72 -9.64
N ASP A 265 -10.93 4.44 -10.66
CA ASP A 265 -11.39 5.83 -10.62
C ASP A 265 -12.54 6.02 -11.64
N ALA A 266 -12.75 7.27 -12.09
CA ALA A 266 -13.78 7.61 -13.05
C ALA A 266 -13.47 7.16 -14.50
N ALA A 267 -12.19 7.13 -14.89
CA ALA A 267 -11.74 6.66 -16.20
C ALA A 267 -11.60 5.13 -16.24
N HIS A 268 -11.18 4.54 -15.12
CA HIS A 268 -10.95 3.11 -14.95
C HIS A 268 -11.81 2.57 -13.80
N PRO A 269 -13.03 2.06 -14.06
CA PRO A 269 -13.95 1.67 -12.99
C PRO A 269 -13.49 0.47 -12.15
N GLU A 270 -12.56 -0.34 -12.68
CA GLU A 270 -11.95 -1.49 -12.02
C GLU A 270 -10.49 -1.18 -11.65
N PRO A 271 -9.84 -1.98 -10.77
CA PRO A 271 -8.45 -1.76 -10.44
C PRO A 271 -7.52 -1.83 -11.66
N TYR A 272 -6.40 -1.11 -11.60
CA TYR A 272 -5.41 -1.13 -12.66
C TYR A 272 -4.04 -0.72 -12.13
N LEU A 273 -2.98 -1.27 -12.72
CA LEU A 273 -1.63 -0.77 -12.51
C LEU A 273 -1.38 0.38 -13.46
N TYR A 274 -0.53 1.31 -13.07
CA TYR A 274 -0.16 2.43 -13.91
C TYR A 274 1.32 2.80 -13.77
N VAL A 275 1.83 3.43 -14.82
CA VAL A 275 3.05 4.22 -14.78
C VAL A 275 2.76 5.57 -15.41
N GLY A 276 2.93 6.63 -14.63
CA GLY A 276 2.76 8.03 -15.04
C GLY A 276 4.09 8.78 -15.02
N PRO A 277 4.80 8.88 -16.17
CA PRO A 277 6.02 9.67 -16.27
C PRO A 277 5.75 11.17 -16.07
N TRP A 278 6.67 11.87 -15.41
CA TRP A 278 6.57 13.33 -15.21
C TRP A 278 7.03 14.10 -16.45
N GLY A 279 7.84 13.46 -17.29
CA GLY A 279 8.26 13.94 -18.60
C GLY A 279 7.41 13.40 -19.74
N PRO A 280 7.66 13.86 -20.98
CA PRO A 280 7.02 13.31 -22.16
C PRO A 280 7.45 11.86 -22.42
N VAL A 281 6.56 11.10 -23.04
CA VAL A 281 6.81 9.73 -23.53
C VAL A 281 6.79 9.69 -25.05
N ASP A 282 7.35 8.64 -25.66
CA ASP A 282 7.24 8.43 -27.10
C ASP A 282 5.80 8.07 -27.48
N PRO A 283 5.06 8.93 -28.19
CA PRO A 283 3.68 8.64 -28.59
C PRO A 283 3.57 7.50 -29.61
N GLY A 284 4.68 7.08 -30.22
CA GLY A 284 4.74 5.94 -31.13
C GLY A 284 4.97 4.59 -30.44
N ASP A 285 5.36 4.56 -29.17
CA ASP A 285 5.54 3.31 -28.41
C ASP A 285 4.18 2.84 -27.88
N PRO A 286 3.65 1.68 -28.34
CA PRO A 286 2.34 1.18 -27.90
C PRO A 286 2.28 0.80 -26.41
N PHE A 287 3.41 0.78 -25.71
CA PHE A 287 3.45 0.62 -24.27
C PHE A 287 2.75 1.77 -23.53
N TRP A 288 2.92 3.01 -24.00
CA TRP A 288 2.27 4.20 -23.42
C TRP A 288 0.82 4.29 -23.92
N ASN A 289 -0.01 3.37 -23.42
CA ASN A 289 -1.33 3.04 -23.94
C ASN A 289 -2.49 3.78 -23.27
N ASP A 290 -2.26 4.53 -22.20
CA ASP A 290 -3.34 5.15 -21.45
C ASP A 290 -3.85 6.40 -22.18
N THR A 291 -5.17 6.62 -22.12
CA THR A 291 -5.83 7.74 -22.80
C THR A 291 -6.41 8.77 -21.83
N ALA A 292 -6.47 8.44 -20.54
CA ALA A 292 -6.89 9.35 -19.48
C ALA A 292 -5.71 10.18 -18.94
N PHE A 293 -4.49 9.67 -19.03
CA PHE A 293 -3.27 10.38 -18.63
C PHE A 293 -2.08 10.02 -19.53
N THR A 294 -1.01 10.83 -19.46
CA THR A 294 0.27 10.51 -20.13
C THR A 294 0.93 9.35 -19.40
N GLY A 295 0.86 8.15 -19.96
CA GLY A 295 1.46 6.99 -19.33
C GLY A 295 0.97 5.66 -19.88
N ALA A 296 1.16 4.62 -19.07
CA ALA A 296 0.75 3.27 -19.37
C ALA A 296 -0.14 2.74 -18.25
N SER A 297 -1.12 1.91 -18.60
CA SER A 297 -1.92 1.15 -17.65
C SER A 297 -2.03 -0.33 -18.03
N LEU A 298 -2.18 -1.17 -17.00
CA LEU A 298 -2.47 -2.60 -17.11
C LEU A 298 -3.75 -2.90 -16.32
N SER A 299 -4.78 -3.37 -17.01
CA SER A 299 -6.11 -3.59 -16.44
C SER A 299 -6.15 -4.76 -15.46
N TYR A 300 -7.11 -4.75 -14.53
CA TYR A 300 -7.36 -5.85 -13.61
C TYR A 300 -7.52 -7.20 -14.31
N ALA A 301 -8.27 -7.22 -15.42
CA ALA A 301 -8.55 -8.42 -16.19
C ALA A 301 -7.29 -9.08 -16.78
N ALA A 302 -6.22 -8.31 -16.99
CA ALA A 302 -4.94 -8.85 -17.46
C ALA A 302 -4.11 -9.52 -16.35
N ILE A 303 -4.53 -9.39 -15.08
CA ILE A 303 -3.76 -9.79 -13.89
C ILE A 303 -4.50 -10.86 -13.08
N GLN A 304 -5.82 -10.74 -12.91
CA GLN A 304 -6.58 -11.47 -11.89
C GLN A 304 -6.46 -12.99 -11.94
N ASP A 305 -6.35 -13.56 -13.14
CA ASP A 305 -6.30 -15.02 -13.36
C ASP A 305 -4.87 -15.59 -13.31
N ASP A 306 -3.84 -14.74 -13.21
CA ASP A 306 -2.45 -15.20 -13.16
C ASP A 306 -2.12 -15.75 -11.76
N PRO A 307 -1.45 -16.92 -11.65
CA PRO A 307 -1.03 -17.46 -10.37
C PRO A 307 0.07 -16.63 -9.67
N ASN A 308 0.71 -15.70 -10.38
CA ASN A 308 1.73 -14.81 -9.86
C ASN A 308 1.44 -13.33 -10.24
N PRO A 309 0.41 -12.70 -9.65
CA PRO A 309 0.04 -11.33 -9.98
C PRO A 309 1.15 -10.31 -9.64
N CYS A 310 1.92 -10.55 -8.56
CA CYS A 310 3.07 -9.70 -8.22
C CYS A 310 4.15 -9.71 -9.33
N GLY A 311 4.39 -10.88 -9.94
CA GLY A 311 5.33 -11.02 -11.05
C GLY A 311 4.88 -10.27 -12.30
N ILE A 312 3.58 -10.32 -12.63
CA ILE A 312 3.00 -9.54 -13.73
C ILE A 312 3.15 -8.03 -13.46
N ALA A 313 2.82 -7.58 -12.25
CA ALA A 313 2.94 -6.17 -11.86
C ALA A 313 4.39 -5.68 -11.96
N LEU A 314 5.33 -6.42 -11.36
CA LEU A 314 6.75 -6.10 -11.40
C LEU A 314 7.30 -6.08 -12.83
N GLY A 315 6.87 -7.04 -13.67
CA GLY A 315 7.24 -7.10 -15.08
C GLY A 315 6.75 -5.90 -15.88
N PHE A 316 5.52 -5.45 -15.63
CA PHE A 316 4.96 -4.22 -16.22
C PHE A 316 5.77 -2.99 -15.81
N TYR A 317 6.06 -2.82 -14.52
CA TYR A 317 6.83 -1.67 -14.03
C TYR A 317 8.28 -1.66 -14.55
N ARG A 318 8.97 -2.80 -14.56
CA ARG A 318 10.35 -2.91 -15.08
C ARG A 318 10.42 -2.62 -16.58
N GLN A 319 9.37 -2.96 -17.33
CA GLN A 319 9.25 -2.59 -18.75
C GLN A 319 9.12 -1.08 -18.97
N ALA A 320 8.34 -0.38 -18.13
CA ALA A 320 8.24 1.08 -18.16
C ALA A 320 9.56 1.73 -17.77
N PHE A 321 10.14 1.27 -16.65
CA PHE A 321 11.40 1.78 -16.11
C PHE A 321 12.54 1.68 -17.15
N SER A 322 12.65 0.52 -17.82
CA SER A 322 13.66 0.30 -18.87
C SER A 322 13.47 1.24 -20.07
N ARG A 323 12.22 1.59 -20.43
CA ARG A 323 11.93 2.57 -21.49
C ARG A 323 12.32 3.96 -21.07
N LEU A 324 11.96 4.38 -19.85
CA LEU A 324 12.26 5.71 -19.35
C LEU A 324 13.75 5.98 -19.21
N ILE A 325 14.56 4.98 -18.88
CA ILE A 325 16.02 5.10 -18.82
C ILE A 325 16.67 4.89 -20.20
N GLY A 326 16.10 4.05 -21.07
CA GLY A 326 16.71 3.62 -22.33
C GLY A 326 16.32 4.38 -23.62
N SER A 327 15.20 5.11 -23.64
CA SER A 327 14.69 5.93 -24.78
C SER A 327 15.41 7.27 -25.04
#